data_AF-A0A377CZL0-F1
#
_entry.id   AF-A0A377CZL0-F1
#
_cell.length_a   1.000
_cell.length_b   1.000
_cell.length_c   1.000
_cell.angle_alpha   90.00
_cell.angle_beta   90.00
_cell.angle_gamma   90.00
#
_symmetry.space_group_name_H-M   'P 1'
#
loop_
_entity.id
_entity.type
_entity.pdbx_description
1 polymer ?
#
loop_
_entity_poly.entity_id
_entity_poly.type
_entity_poly.pdbx_seq_one_letter_code
_entity_poly.pdbx_strand_id
1 'polypeptide(L)'
;MSPSVLNLIKQVIDASHAEGKWTGMCGELAGDERATLLLLGMGLDEFSMSAISIPRIKKIIRNTNFEDAKVLAEQALAQPTTDELMTLVNKFIEEKTIC
;
A
#
# COMPACT_ATOMS: atom_id res chain seq x y z
N MET A 1 -10.24 2.64 4.66
CA MET A 1 -8.80 2.56 5.01
C MET A 1 -8.66 3.13 6.41
N SER A 2 -8.20 2.37 7.40
CA SER A 2 -8.10 2.80 8.80
C SER A 2 -6.70 2.49 9.32
N PRO A 3 -6.08 3.34 10.17
CA PRO A 3 -4.76 3.09 10.74
C PRO A 3 -4.65 1.73 11.44
N SER A 4 -5.69 1.31 12.18
CA SER A 4 -5.69 0.03 12.89
C SER A 4 -5.60 -1.16 11.94
N VAL A 5 -6.31 -1.11 10.81
CA VAL A 5 -6.30 -2.17 9.80
C VAL A 5 -4.94 -2.23 9.10
N LEU A 6 -4.35 -1.08 8.77
CA LEU A 6 -3.01 -1.04 8.15
C LEU A 6 -1.93 -1.59 9.08
N ASN A 7 -1.98 -1.26 10.38
CA ASN A 7 -1.05 -1.81 11.36
C ASN A 7 -1.15 -3.33 11.46
N LEU A 8 -2.37 -3.89 11.44
CA LEU A 8 -2.56 -5.35 11.41
C LEU A 8 -1.99 -5.98 10.13
N ILE A 9 -2.23 -5.36 8.97
CA ILE A 9 -1.66 -5.84 7.70
C ILE A 9 -0.12 -5.80 7.77
N LYS A 10 0.47 -4.71 8.27
CA LYS A 10 1.93 -4.59 8.41
C LYS A 10 2.50 -5.69 9.31
N GLN A 11 1.86 -5.93 10.44
CA GLN A 11 2.27 -6.96 11.38
C GLN A 11 2.26 -8.36 10.73
N VAL A 12 1.27 -8.67 9.89
CA VAL A 12 1.21 -9.95 9.17
C VAL A 12 2.33 -10.07 8.13
N ILE A 13 2.58 -9.00 7.37
CA ILE A 13 3.68 -8.96 6.39
C ILE A 13 5.02 -9.18 7.10
N ASP A 14 5.29 -8.42 8.16
CA ASP A 14 6.55 -8.50 8.91
C ASP A 14 6.74 -9.87 9.55
N ALA A 15 5.68 -10.44 10.11
CA ALA A 15 5.73 -11.78 10.71
C ALA A 15 6.02 -12.87 9.66
N SER A 16 5.49 -12.76 8.45
CA SER A 16 5.77 -13.74 7.39
C SER A 16 7.21 -13.62 6.88
N HIS A 17 7.69 -12.38 6.68
CA HIS A 17 9.04 -12.07 6.21
C HIS A 17 10.11 -12.48 7.22
N ALA A 18 9.86 -12.29 8.52
CA ALA A 18 10.75 -12.75 9.59
C ALA A 18 11.00 -14.27 9.55
N GLU A 19 10.02 -15.02 9.02
CA GLU A 19 10.07 -16.47 8.86
C GLU A 19 10.47 -16.91 7.42
N GLY A 20 10.94 -15.98 6.59
CA GLY A 20 11.30 -16.24 5.19
C GLY A 20 10.12 -16.65 4.30
N LYS A 21 8.89 -16.34 4.73
CA LYS A 21 7.65 -16.54 3.96
C LYS A 21 7.24 -15.22 3.29
N TRP A 22 6.21 -15.28 2.47
CA TRP A 22 5.64 -14.13 1.76
C TRP A 22 4.19 -13.91 2.18
N THR A 23 3.68 -12.70 1.98
CA THR A 23 2.28 -12.31 2.24
C THR A 23 1.63 -11.77 0.98
N GLY A 24 0.54 -12.41 0.58
CA GLY A 24 -0.37 -11.91 -0.44
C GLY A 24 -1.65 -11.31 0.14
N MET A 25 -2.32 -10.46 -0.62
CA MET A 25 -3.65 -9.97 -0.29
C MET A 25 -4.62 -10.24 -1.44
N CYS A 26 -5.72 -10.92 -1.12
CA CYS A 26 -6.91 -11.00 -1.96
C CYS A 26 -8.01 -10.11 -1.38
N GLY A 27 -8.73 -9.40 -2.24
CA GLY A 27 -9.84 -8.54 -1.84
C GLY A 27 -9.85 -7.19 -2.55
N GLU A 28 -10.90 -6.41 -2.33
CA GLU A 28 -11.09 -5.13 -3.02
C GLU A 28 -9.97 -4.12 -2.72
N LEU A 29 -9.41 -4.16 -1.51
CA LEU A 29 -8.33 -3.26 -1.11
C LEU A 29 -7.04 -3.46 -1.93
N ALA A 30 -6.75 -4.69 -2.37
CA ALA A 30 -5.61 -4.98 -3.23
C ALA A 30 -5.78 -4.36 -4.64
N GLY A 31 -7.02 -4.06 -5.04
CA GLY A 31 -7.36 -3.38 -6.29
C GLY A 31 -7.60 -1.88 -6.16
N ASP A 32 -7.47 -1.29 -4.97
CA ASP A 32 -7.62 0.16 -4.75
C ASP A 32 -6.29 0.88 -5.03
N GLU A 33 -6.34 1.88 -5.90
CA GLU A 33 -5.16 2.66 -6.33
C GLU A 33 -4.44 3.34 -5.16
N ARG A 34 -5.21 3.86 -4.19
CA ARG A 34 -4.67 4.59 -3.03
C ARG A 34 -4.01 3.62 -2.05
N ALA A 35 -4.60 2.45 -1.88
CA ALA A 35 -4.05 1.42 -1.02
C ALA A 35 -2.82 0.76 -1.64
N THR A 36 -2.75 0.66 -2.97
CA THR A 36 -1.63 0.03 -3.69
C THR A 36 -0.28 0.58 -3.28
N LEU A 37 -0.14 1.91 -3.22
CA LEU A 37 1.12 2.56 -2.86
C LEU A 37 1.55 2.23 -1.42
N LEU A 38 0.58 2.25 -0.49
CA LEU A 38 0.82 1.87 0.89
C LEU A 38 1.21 0.41 1.02
N LEU A 39 0.43 -0.50 0.44
CA LEU A 39 0.66 -1.93 0.49
C LEU A 39 2.02 -2.30 -0.15
N LEU A 40 2.38 -1.64 -1.25
CA LEU A 40 3.68 -1.79 -1.88
C LEU A 40 4.79 -1.36 -0.92
N GLY A 41 4.70 -0.17 -0.32
CA GLY A 41 5.69 0.33 0.64
C GLY A 41 5.78 -0.48 1.94
N MET A 42 4.67 -1.10 2.35
CA MET A 42 4.64 -2.02 3.50
C MET A 42 5.38 -3.33 3.22
N GLY A 43 5.59 -3.67 1.94
CA GLY A 43 6.26 -4.89 1.51
C GLY A 43 5.31 -6.03 1.14
N LEU A 44 4.08 -5.75 0.70
CA LEU A 44 3.18 -6.80 0.25
C LEU A 44 3.74 -7.48 -1.02
N ASP A 45 3.82 -8.81 -1.01
CA ASP A 45 4.49 -9.58 -2.06
C ASP A 45 3.57 -9.91 -3.25
N GLU A 46 2.27 -10.12 -2.98
CA GLU A 46 1.29 -10.51 -3.98
C GLU A 46 0.00 -9.68 -3.87
N PHE A 47 -0.44 -9.13 -5.00
CA PHE A 47 -1.70 -8.43 -5.15
C PHE A 47 -2.67 -9.28 -5.99
N SER A 48 -3.77 -9.72 -5.39
CA SER A 48 -4.79 -10.53 -6.04
C SER A 48 -6.14 -9.79 -6.09
N MET A 49 -6.67 -9.60 -7.30
CA MET A 49 -7.81 -8.73 -7.58
C MET A 49 -8.59 -9.18 -8.83
N SER A 50 -9.71 -8.51 -9.11
CA SER A 50 -10.43 -8.69 -10.38
C SER A 50 -9.54 -8.38 -11.58
N ALA A 51 -9.61 -9.21 -12.63
CA ALA A 51 -8.74 -9.13 -13.80
C ALA A 51 -8.73 -7.75 -14.46
N ILE A 52 -9.87 -7.03 -14.42
CA ILE A 52 -10.01 -5.68 -14.99
C ILE A 52 -9.17 -4.63 -14.26
N SER A 53 -8.85 -4.84 -12.98
CA SER A 53 -8.08 -3.91 -12.15
C SER A 53 -6.56 -4.10 -12.33
N ILE A 54 -6.13 -5.29 -12.75
CA ILE A 54 -4.70 -5.65 -12.88
C ILE A 54 -3.91 -4.64 -13.73
N PRO A 55 -4.35 -4.21 -14.93
CA PRO A 55 -3.57 -3.27 -15.74
C PRO A 55 -3.34 -1.93 -15.04
N ARG A 56 -4.35 -1.44 -14.31
CA ARG A 56 -4.29 -0.17 -13.60
C ARG A 56 -3.32 -0.26 -12.42
N ILE A 57 -3.43 -1.29 -11.59
CA ILE A 57 -2.53 -1.48 -10.44
C ILE A 57 -1.10 -1.76 -10.91
N LYS A 58 -0.92 -2.57 -11.95
CA LYS A 58 0.41 -2.80 -12.55
C LYS A 58 1.03 -1.50 -13.06
N LYS A 59 0.25 -0.59 -13.65
CA LYS A 59 0.76 0.72 -14.08
C LYS A 59 1.23 1.55 -12.89
N ILE A 60 0.49 1.57 -11.78
CA ILE A 60 0.88 2.31 -10.57
C ILE A 60 2.19 1.76 -10.01
N ILE A 61 2.27 0.45 -9.75
CA ILE A 61 3.46 -0.20 -9.19
C ILE A 61 4.70 0.08 -10.07
N ARG A 62 4.57 -0.05 -11.39
CA ARG A 62 5.70 0.17 -12.33
C ARG A 62 6.17 1.62 -12.42
N ASN A 63 5.34 2.59 -12.06
CA ASN A 63 5.69 4.02 -12.06
C ASN A 63 6.00 4.54 -10.65
N THR A 64 6.11 3.66 -9.66
CA THR A 64 6.38 4.03 -8.27
C THR A 64 7.80 3.62 -7.91
N ASN A 65 8.56 4.53 -7.31
CA ASN A 65 9.81 4.19 -6.66
C ASN A 65 9.50 3.51 -5.32
N PHE A 66 10.07 2.33 -5.10
CA PHE A 66 9.82 1.54 -3.90
C PHE A 66 10.25 2.25 -2.61
N GLU A 67 11.37 2.99 -2.63
CA GLU A 67 11.84 3.72 -1.45
C GLU A 67 10.88 4.85 -1.07
N ASP A 68 10.33 5.57 -2.07
CA ASP A 68 9.33 6.60 -1.82
C ASP A 68 8.04 6.00 -1.22
N ALA A 69 7.61 4.84 -1.72
CA ALA A 69 6.45 4.12 -1.20
C ALA A 69 6.67 3.63 0.24
N LYS A 70 7.89 3.18 0.56
CA LYS A 70 8.25 2.75 1.91
C LYS A 70 8.17 3.91 2.90
N VAL A 71 8.73 5.08 2.55
CA VAL A 71 8.63 6.30 3.37
C VAL A 71 7.16 6.70 3.57
N LEU A 72 6.35 6.64 2.50
CA LEU A 72 4.91 6.90 2.58
C LEU A 72 4.22 5.95 3.58
N ALA A 73 4.50 4.65 3.49
CA ALA A 73 3.91 3.64 4.36
C ALA A 73 4.27 3.87 5.84
N GLU A 74 5.54 4.18 6.14
CA GLU A 74 5.99 4.49 7.50
C GLU A 74 5.26 5.71 8.06
N GLN A 75 5.11 6.78 7.27
CA GLN A 75 4.39 7.99 7.68
C GLN A 75 2.88 7.72 7.87
N ALA A 76 2.27 6.91 7.01
CA ALA A 76 0.86 6.57 7.06
C ALA A 76 0.52 5.71 8.29
N LEU A 77 1.38 4.75 8.66
CA LEU A 77 1.20 3.91 9.84
C LEU A 77 1.30 4.69 11.16
N ALA A 78 1.99 5.83 11.15
CA ALA A 78 2.11 6.72 12.29
C ALA A 78 0.92 7.69 12.47
N GLN A 79 -0.01 7.78 11.50
CA GLN A 79 -1.16 8.69 11.61
C GLN A 79 -2.21 8.13 12.59
N PRO A 80 -2.69 8.94 13.57
CA PRO A 80 -3.66 8.48 14.55
C PRO A 80 -5.08 8.39 14.00
N THR A 81 -5.40 9.13 12.94
CA THR A 81 -6.76 9.17 12.37
C THR A 81 -6.80 8.75 10.90
N THR A 82 -7.98 8.26 10.48
CA THR A 82 -8.26 7.93 9.07
C THR A 82 -8.15 9.17 8.17
N ASP A 83 -8.58 10.33 8.64
CA ASP A 83 -8.61 11.54 7.83
C ASP A 83 -7.19 12.03 7.52
N GLU A 84 -6.31 12.09 8.52
CA GLU A 84 -4.90 12.46 8.33
C GLU A 84 -4.17 11.48 7.41
N LEU A 85 -4.44 10.18 7.57
CA LEU A 85 -3.92 9.14 6.70
C LEU A 85 -4.35 9.35 5.25
N MET A 86 -5.64 9.58 5.01
CA MET A 86 -6.16 9.80 3.66
C MET A 86 -5.63 11.10 3.04
N THR A 87 -5.52 12.17 3.83
CA THR A 87 -4.90 13.43 3.38
C THR A 87 -3.45 13.21 2.96
N LEU A 88 -2.68 12.46 3.75
CA LEU A 88 -1.27 12.16 3.47
C LEU A 88 -1.11 11.35 2.18
N VAL A 89 -1.92 10.30 2.00
CA VAL A 89 -1.90 9.46 0.79
C VAL A 89 -2.30 10.26 -0.44
N ASN A 90 -3.37 11.05 -0.37
CA ASN A 90 -3.82 11.87 -1.49
C ASN A 90 -2.76 12.90 -1.89
N LYS A 91 -2.12 13.55 -0.91
CA LYS A 91 -1.02 14.49 -1.18
C LYS A 91 0.14 13.83 -1.91
N PHE A 92 0.55 12.63 -1.49
CA PHE A 92 1.61 11.89 -2.17
C PHE A 92 1.23 11.51 -3.60
N ILE A 93 -0.02 11.10 -3.82
CA ILE A 93 -0.53 10.81 -5.15
C ILE A 93 -0.50 12.07 -6.00
N GLU A 94 -0.97 13.22 -5.52
CA GLU A 94 -0.93 14.48 -6.25
C GLU A 94 0.50 14.90 -6.63
N GLU A 95 1.44 14.80 -5.70
CA GLU A 95 2.85 15.15 -5.93
C GLU A 95 3.54 14.24 -6.96
N LYS A 96 3.16 12.96 -7.01
CA LYS A 96 3.77 11.95 -7.90
C LYS A 96 2.98 11.69 -9.19
N THR A 97 1.71 12.13 -9.28
CA THR A 97 0.86 12.02 -10.47
C THR A 97 1.13 13.13 -11.50
N ILE A 98 2.00 14.09 -11.21
CA ILE A 98 2.47 15.12 -12.16
C ILE A 98 3.67 14.60 -13.00
N CYS A 99 3.67 13.32 -13.38
CA CYS A 99 4.64 12.74 -14.33
C CYS A 99 3.93 11.94 -15.43
#